data_AF-A0A0H2R113-F1
#
_entry.id   AF-A0A0H2R113-F1
#
_cell.length_a   1.000
_cell.length_b   1.000
_cell.length_c   1.000
_cell.angle_alpha   90.00
_cell.angle_beta   90.00
_cell.angle_gamma   90.00
#
_symmetry.space_group_name_H-M   'P 1'
#
loop_
_entity.id
_entity.type
_entity.pdbx_description
1 polymer ?
#
loop_
_entity_poly.entity_id
_entity_poly.type
_entity_poly.pdbx_seq_one_letter_code
_entity_poly.pdbx_strand_id
1 'polypeptide(L)'
;GIRRFIWEHAVDVHRIMHRVKHAGATFAPLKVQTCKPEVVILGQKCTPEGRRPDDSKIEKILKWPPLRTTKDVRGFLGLCG
;
A
#
# COMPACT_ATOMS: atom_id res chain seq x y z
N GLY A 1 15.56 -21.14 -17.69
CA GLY A 1 15.84 -20.99 -16.25
C GLY A 1 14.99 -19.86 -15.69
N ILE A 2 14.54 -19.97 -14.43
CA ILE A 2 13.77 -18.90 -13.74
C ILE A 2 14.72 -17.78 -13.33
N ARG A 3 14.28 -16.51 -13.42
CA ARG A 3 15.05 -15.36 -12.94
C ARG A 3 15.18 -15.42 -11.42
N ARG A 4 16.39 -15.20 -10.89
CA ARG A 4 16.70 -15.32 -9.46
C ARG A 4 15.72 -14.57 -8.54
N PHE A 5 15.38 -13.32 -8.88
CA PHE A 5 14.48 -12.50 -8.06
C PHE A 5 13.04 -13.07 -7.99
N ILE A 6 12.57 -13.74 -9.05
CA ILE A 6 11.23 -14.37 -9.09
C ILE A 6 11.22 -15.57 -8.14
N TRP A 7 12.28 -16.37 -8.18
CA TRP A 7 12.46 -17.52 -7.31
C TRP A 7 12.52 -17.11 -5.84
N GLU A 8 13.36 -16.11 -5.51
CA GLU A 8 13.48 -15.60 -4.14
C GLU A 8 12.13 -15.07 -3.61
N HIS A 9 11.39 -14.31 -4.41
CA HIS A 9 10.06 -13.83 -4.05
C HIS A 9 9.08 -14.98 -3.78
N ALA A 10 9.06 -16.01 -4.64
CA ALA A 10 8.17 -17.16 -4.45
C ALA A 10 8.47 -17.93 -3.17
N VAL A 11 9.76 -18.11 -2.83
CA VAL A 11 10.19 -18.75 -1.58
C VAL A 11 9.75 -17.94 -0.36
N ASP A 12 9.88 -16.61 -0.42
CA ASP A 12 9.46 -15.73 0.66
C ASP A 12 7.94 -15.75 0.88
N VAL A 13 7.16 -15.66 -0.21
CA VAL A 13 5.68 -15.75 -0.15
C VAL A 13 5.26 -17.09 0.43
N HIS A 14 5.83 -18.20 -0.03
CA HIS A 14 5.54 -19.53 0.48
C HIS A 14 5.82 -19.63 2.00
N ARG A 15 6.98 -19.13 2.44
CA ARG A 15 7.37 -19.14 3.86
C ARG A 15 6.40 -18.34 4.74
N ILE A 16 5.98 -17.16 4.28
CA ILE A 16 5.03 -16.30 5.00
C ILE A 16 3.65 -16.97 5.07
N MET A 17 3.14 -17.44 3.94
CA MET A 17 1.83 -18.10 3.87
C MET A 17 1.77 -19.35 4.76
N HIS A 18 2.83 -20.15 4.76
CA HIS A 18 2.94 -21.32 5.62
C HIS A 18 2.85 -20.93 7.11
N ARG A 19 3.60 -19.93 7.56
CA ARG A 19 3.56 -19.45 8.96
C ARG A 19 2.18 -18.90 9.34
N VAL A 20 1.54 -18.13 8.46
CA VAL A 20 0.21 -17.57 8.70
C VAL A 20 -0.83 -18.68 8.83
N LYS A 21 -0.75 -19.72 7.99
CA LYS A 21 -1.60 -20.92 8.10
C LYS A 21 -1.40 -21.65 9.43
N HIS A 22 -0.15 -21.83 9.88
CA HIS A 22 0.15 -22.46 11.17
C HIS A 22 -0.35 -21.67 12.37
N ALA A 23 -0.42 -20.34 12.25
CA ALA A 23 -1.01 -19.48 13.26
C ALA A 23 -2.56 -19.50 13.26
N GLY A 24 -3.20 -20.27 12.37
CA GLY A 24 -4.66 -20.33 12.23
C GLY A 24 -5.28 -19.10 11.56
N ALA A 25 -4.47 -18.23 10.97
CA ALA A 25 -4.92 -17.03 10.28
C ALA A 25 -5.16 -17.29 8.78
N THR A 26 -6.05 -16.50 8.18
CA THR A 26 -6.38 -16.57 6.76
C THR A 26 -6.22 -15.22 6.07
N PHE A 27 -6.03 -15.25 4.75
CA PHE A 27 -5.94 -14.04 3.93
C PHE A 27 -7.29 -13.78 3.26
N ALA A 28 -7.72 -12.52 3.23
CA ALA A 28 -8.83 -12.11 2.39
C ALA A 28 -8.37 -12.05 0.91
N PRO A 29 -8.94 -12.87 0.00
CA PRO A 29 -8.45 -12.99 -1.38
C PRO A 29 -8.53 -11.68 -2.16
N LEU A 30 -9.51 -10.82 -1.86
CA LEU A 30 -9.68 -9.52 -2.51
C LEU A 30 -8.72 -8.44 -1.99
N LYS A 31 -8.10 -8.64 -0.81
CA LYS A 31 -7.23 -7.64 -0.18
C LYS A 31 -5.75 -7.99 -0.29
N VAL A 32 -5.42 -9.26 -0.53
CA VAL A 32 -4.04 -9.71 -0.60
C VAL A 32 -3.38 -9.23 -1.90
N GLN A 33 -2.18 -8.67 -1.78
CA GLN A 33 -1.37 -8.19 -2.91
C GLN A 33 -0.10 -9.04 -2.97
N THR A 34 -0.06 -10.05 -3.84
CA THR A 34 1.09 -10.94 -4.05
C THR A 34 1.49 -10.95 -5.51
N CYS A 35 2.78 -11.18 -5.79
CA CYS A 35 3.32 -11.28 -7.16
C CYS A 35 3.01 -10.06 -8.06
N LYS A 36 2.97 -8.86 -7.48
CA LYS A 36 2.78 -7.60 -8.21
C LYS A 36 4.07 -6.77 -8.22
N PRO A 37 4.38 -6.07 -9.32
CA PRO A 37 5.55 -5.17 -9.38
C PRO A 37 5.35 -3.93 -8.49
N GLU A 38 4.11 -3.52 -8.25
CA GLU A 38 3.74 -2.39 -7.41
C GLU A 38 2.67 -2.81 -6.41
N VAL A 39 2.80 -2.35 -5.16
CA VAL A 39 1.86 -2.67 -4.07
C VAL A 39 1.60 -1.44 -3.20
N VAL A 40 0.37 -1.34 -2.69
CA VAL A 40 0.02 -0.28 -1.73
C VAL A 40 0.23 -0.78 -0.31
N ILE A 41 1.14 -0.13 0.43
CA ILE A 41 1.48 -0.42 1.83
C ILE A 41 1.26 0.86 2.64
N LEU A 42 0.35 0.81 3.63
CA LEU A 42 0.02 1.96 4.51
C LEU A 42 -0.36 3.24 3.73
N GLY A 43 -1.01 3.07 2.58
CA GLY A 43 -1.39 4.17 1.69
C GLY A 43 -0.20 4.89 1.03
N GLN A 44 0.92 4.18 0.87
CA GLN A 44 2.01 4.54 -0.03
C GLN A 44 2.08 3.47 -1.13
N LYS A 45 2.24 3.89 -2.37
CA LYS A 45 2.50 3.04 -3.50
C LYS A 45 3.99 2.72 -3.55
N CYS A 46 4.34 1.47 -3.31
CA CYS A 46 5.71 0.96 -3.38
C CYS A 46 5.94 0.37 -4.76
N THR A 47 6.93 0.92 -5.48
CA THR A 47 7.37 0.46 -6.80
C THR A 47 8.86 0.09 -6.73
N PRO A 48 9.42 -0.58 -7.75
CA PRO A 48 10.85 -0.89 -7.77
C PRO A 48 11.76 0.35 -7.68
N GLU A 49 11.26 1.50 -8.15
CA GLU A 49 11.98 2.78 -8.17
C GLU A 49 11.87 3.54 -6.85
N GLY A 50 10.99 3.12 -5.93
CA GLY A 50 10.85 3.74 -4.61
C GLY A 50 9.41 3.80 -4.11
N ARG A 51 9.15 4.75 -3.21
CA ARG A 51 7.83 4.96 -2.61
C ARG A 51 7.21 6.24 -3.13
N ARG A 52 5.93 6.19 -3.48
CA ARG A 52 5.12 7.34 -3.91
C ARG A 52 3.82 7.40 -3.09
N PRO A 53 3.21 8.58 -2.93
CA PRO A 53 1.89 8.68 -2.33
C PRO A 53 0.88 7.85 -3.13
N ASP A 54 -0.09 7.25 -2.44
CA ASP A 54 -1.21 6.58 -3.10
C ASP A 54 -2.05 7.59 -3.89
N ASP A 55 -2.50 7.20 -5.09
CA ASP A 55 -3.21 8.08 -6.02
C ASP A 55 -4.50 8.63 -5.37
N SER A 56 -5.14 7.82 -4.52
CA SER A 56 -6.34 8.23 -3.76
C SER A 56 -6.06 9.37 -2.77
N LYS A 57 -4.85 9.44 -2.21
CA LYS A 57 -4.44 10.52 -1.30
C LYS A 57 -4.14 11.79 -2.10
N ILE A 58 -3.49 11.65 -3.24
CA ILE A 58 -3.21 12.78 -4.15
C ILE A 58 -4.53 13.40 -4.62
N GLU A 59 -5.48 12.57 -5.05
CA GLU A 59 -6.78 13.02 -5.53
C GLU A 59 -7.56 13.81 -4.46
N LYS A 60 -7.51 13.37 -3.19
CA LYS A 60 -8.14 14.10 -2.08
C LYS A 60 -7.56 15.49 -1.86
N ILE A 61 -6.25 15.64 -2.05
CA ILE A 61 -5.58 16.95 -1.95
C ILE A 61 -5.96 17.83 -3.15
N LEU A 62 -5.94 17.27 -4.37
CA LEU A 62 -6.27 18.00 -5.59
C LEU A 62 -7.73 18.45 -5.65
N LYS A 63 -8.65 17.63 -5.15
CA LYS A 63 -10.10 17.92 -5.11
C LYS A 63 -10.52 18.70 -3.87
N TRP A 64 -9.59 19.11 -3.01
CA TRP A 64 -9.94 19.79 -1.78
C TRP A 64 -10.61 21.15 -2.10
N PRO A 65 -11.80 21.44 -1.54
CA PRO A 65 -12.51 22.68 -1.84
C PRO A 65 -11.75 23.89 -1.25
N PRO A 66 -11.97 25.10 -1.79
CA PRO A 66 -11.36 26.31 -1.24
C PRO A 66 -11.62 26.45 0.27
N LEU A 67 -10.57 26.68 1.05
CA LEU A 67 -10.65 26.84 2.49
C LEU A 67 -11.35 28.16 2.82
N ARG A 68 -12.58 28.10 3.35
CA ARG A 68 -13.38 29.29 3.69
C ARG A 68 -13.47 29.53 5.19
N THR A 69 -13.36 28.48 6.00
CA THR A 69 -13.49 28.57 7.45
C THR A 69 -12.24 28.11 8.17
N THR A 70 -12.07 28.55 9.42
CA THR A 70 -10.97 28.10 10.29
C THR A 70 -11.00 26.59 10.56
N LYS A 71 -12.18 25.95 10.50
CA LYS A 71 -12.33 24.50 10.58
C LYS A 71 -11.74 23.79 9.37
N ASP A 72 -11.99 24.32 8.17
CA ASP A 72 -11.46 23.73 6.92
C ASP A 72 -9.93 23.82 6.89
N VAL A 73 -9.38 24.95 7.33
CA VAL A 73 -7.92 25.15 7.44
C VAL A 73 -7.31 24.14 8.42
N ARG A 74 -7.90 23.95 9.60
CA ARG A 74 -7.41 22.95 10.58
C ARG A 74 -7.53 21.52 10.04
N GLY A 75 -8.60 21.20 9.32
CA GLY A 75 -8.79 19.89 8.69
C GLY A 75 -7.73 19.60 7.63
N PHE A 76 -7.40 20.60 6.81
CA PHE A 76 -6.33 20.47 5.81
C PHE A 76 -4.95 20.32 6.47
N LEU A 77 -4.63 21.13 7.48
CA LEU A 77 -3.36 21.01 8.21
C LEU A 77 -3.22 19.66 8.92
N GLY A 78 -4.32 19.12 9.47
CA GLY A 78 -4.33 17.79 10.07
C GLY A 78 -4.23 16.64 9.05
N LEU A 79 -4.48 16.89 7.77
CA LEU A 79 -4.23 15.93 6.69
C LEU A 79 -2.76 15.94 6.24
N CYS A 80 -2.13 17.12 6.27
CA CYS A 80 -0.74 17.32 5.83
C CYS A 80 0.30 16.96 6.89
N GLY A 81 -0.04 17.08 8.18
CA GLY A 81 0.82 16.70 9.31
C GLY A 81 0.80 15.20 9.57
#